data_AF-A0A7S2MDK9-F1
#
_entry.id   AF-A0A7S2MDK9-F1
#
_cell.length_a   1.000
_cell.length_b   1.000
_cell.length_c   1.000
_cell.angle_alpha   90.00
_cell.angle_beta   90.00
_cell.angle_gamma   90.00
#
_symmetry.space_group_name_H-M   'P 1'
#
loop_
_entity.id
_entity.type
_entity.pdbx_description
1 polymer ?
#
loop_
_entity_poly.entity_id
_entity_poly.type
_entity_poly.pdbx_seq_one_letter_code
_entity_poly.pdbx_strand_id
1 'polypeptide(L)'
;GTTVEALRMRKPTCVTGVLLMDQRFWGMVCYDKGVGPMPVHIDTFIDHATPWADAALDPSSPYSKAAQSLDFGEEEEDGVEANVTEFAKLVMPGSPAHLAATTYRESAY
;
A
#
# COMPACT_ATOMS: atom_id res chain seq x y z
N GLY A 1 -1.07 -3.24 5.24
CA GLY A 1 -1.88 -4.21 4.46
C GLY A 1 -0.95 -5.06 3.62
N THR A 2 -1.31 -6.30 3.25
CA THR A 2 -0.35 -7.33 2.80
C THR A 2 0.63 -6.89 1.72
N THR A 3 0.17 -6.21 0.67
CA THR A 3 1.05 -5.72 -0.40
C THR A 3 2.10 -4.73 0.14
N VAL A 4 1.68 -3.73 0.91
CA VAL A 4 2.59 -2.74 1.50
C VAL A 4 3.61 -3.39 2.42
N GLU A 5 3.20 -4.37 3.23
CA GLU A 5 4.14 -5.11 4.09
C GLU A 5 5.17 -5.88 3.26
N ALA A 6 4.76 -6.57 2.20
CA ALA A 6 5.68 -7.29 1.32
C ALA A 6 6.70 -6.33 0.66
N LEU A 7 6.25 -5.14 0.26
CA LEU A 7 7.11 -4.11 -0.30
C LEU A 7 8.09 -3.53 0.74
N ARG A 8 7.62 -3.23 1.96
CA ARG A 8 8.47 -2.78 3.09
C ARG A 8 9.53 -3.84 3.44
N MET A 9 9.18 -5.11 3.34
CA MET A 9 10.10 -6.25 3.50
C MET A 9 11.02 -6.49 2.29
N ARG A 10 10.97 -5.62 1.27
CA ARG A 10 11.79 -5.68 0.05
C ARG A 10 11.69 -7.03 -0.66
N LYS A 11 10.47 -7.56 -0.76
CA LYS A 11 10.17 -8.82 -1.46
C LYS A 11 9.56 -8.58 -2.84
N PRO A 12 10.00 -9.31 -3.88
CA PRO A 12 9.25 -9.42 -5.13
C PRO A 12 7.79 -9.78 -4.83
N THR A 13 6.85 -9.07 -5.46
CA THR A 13 5.44 -9.15 -5.11
C THR A 13 4.59 -9.20 -6.37
N CYS A 14 3.80 -10.27 -6.54
CA CYS A 14 2.76 -10.36 -7.55
C CYS A 14 1.39 -10.27 -6.87
N VAL A 15 0.52 -9.43 -7.42
CA VAL A 15 -0.88 -9.32 -6.98
C VAL A 15 -1.74 -10.07 -8.00
N THR A 16 -2.30 -11.19 -7.57
CA THR A 16 -3.22 -12.02 -8.38
C THR A 16 -4.66 -11.71 -8.02
N GLY A 17 -5.62 -12.09 -8.88
CA GLY A 17 -7.04 -11.87 -8.57
C GLY A 17 -7.53 -10.43 -8.75
N VAL A 18 -6.87 -9.69 -9.66
CA VAL A 18 -6.92 -8.25 -10.03
C VAL A 18 -8.33 -7.58 -10.16
N LEU A 19 -9.44 -8.29 -9.91
CA LEU A 19 -10.80 -7.77 -10.03
C LEU A 19 -11.54 -7.56 -8.70
N LEU A 20 -10.89 -7.74 -7.54
CA LEU A 20 -11.50 -7.43 -6.25
C LEU A 20 -10.90 -6.15 -5.64
N MET A 21 -11.76 -5.17 -5.36
CA MET A 21 -11.41 -3.94 -4.64
C MET A 21 -10.21 -3.21 -5.28
N ASP A 22 -9.20 -2.88 -4.47
CA ASP A 22 -8.00 -2.15 -4.86
C ASP A 22 -6.86 -3.06 -5.34
N GLN A 23 -7.10 -4.36 -5.56
CA GLN A 23 -6.06 -5.29 -6.01
C GLN A 23 -5.50 -4.92 -7.39
N ARG A 24 -6.32 -4.33 -8.27
CA ARG A 24 -5.83 -3.80 -9.56
C ARG A 24 -4.85 -2.66 -9.38
N PHE A 25 -5.15 -1.76 -8.46
CA PHE A 25 -4.28 -0.64 -8.14
C PHE A 25 -2.94 -1.16 -7.59
N TRP A 26 -2.98 -2.05 -6.59
CA TRP A 26 -1.77 -2.60 -6.00
C TRP A 26 -0.93 -3.43 -6.97
N GLY A 27 -1.57 -4.19 -7.86
CA GLY A 27 -0.86 -4.89 -8.93
C GLY A 27 -0.09 -3.94 -9.84
N MET A 28 -0.73 -2.83 -10.25
CA MET A 28 -0.06 -1.81 -11.07
C MET A 28 1.09 -1.15 -10.31
N VAL A 29 0.91 -0.84 -9.02
CA VAL A 29 2.00 -0.29 -8.18
C VAL A 29 3.21 -1.24 -8.15
N CYS A 30 3.00 -2.54 -8.00
CA CYS A 30 4.08 -3.53 -8.04
C CYS A 30 4.77 -3.60 -9.41
N TYR A 31 4.00 -3.52 -10.49
CA TYR A 31 4.52 -3.52 -11.85
C TYR A 31 5.33 -2.25 -12.17
N ASP A 32 4.79 -1.08 -11.86
CA ASP A 32 5.44 0.22 -12.11
C ASP A 32 6.74 0.37 -11.32
N LYS A 33 6.81 -0.21 -10.12
CA LYS A 33 8.03 -0.29 -9.31
C LYS A 33 9.01 -1.36 -9.79
N GLY A 34 8.64 -2.18 -10.77
CA GLY A 34 9.46 -3.26 -11.32
C GLY A 34 9.67 -4.44 -10.37
N VAL A 35 8.87 -4.55 -9.30
CA VAL A 35 9.00 -5.60 -8.28
C VAL A 35 8.04 -6.78 -8.49
N GLY A 36 7.17 -6.66 -9.49
CA GLY A 36 6.21 -7.68 -9.87
C GLY A 36 5.89 -7.64 -11.37
N PRO A 37 5.23 -8.69 -11.88
CA PRO A 37 4.80 -8.75 -13.28
C PRO A 37 3.59 -7.83 -13.52
N MET A 38 3.30 -7.58 -14.79
CA MET A 38 2.06 -6.89 -15.19
C MET A 38 0.85 -7.67 -14.64
N PRO A 39 -0.13 -7.02 -14.00
CA PRO A 39 -1.30 -7.70 -13.47
C PRO A 39 -2.10 -8.34 -14.61
N VAL A 40 -2.45 -9.60 -14.45
CA VAL A 40 -3.25 -10.37 -15.41
C VAL A 40 -4.54 -10.86 -14.77
N HIS A 41 -5.53 -11.23 -15.60
CA HIS A 41 -6.73 -11.87 -15.10
C HIS A 41 -6.37 -13.23 -14.46
N ILE A 42 -7.13 -13.66 -13.45
CA ILE A 42 -6.85 -14.92 -12.75
C ILE A 42 -6.87 -16.13 -13.69
N ASP A 43 -7.76 -16.12 -14.69
CA ASP A 43 -7.86 -17.19 -15.70
C ASP A 43 -6.58 -17.34 -16.53
N THR A 44 -5.78 -16.28 -16.65
CA THR A 44 -4.51 -16.27 -17.39
C THR A 44 -3.29 -16.38 -16.47
N PHE A 45 -3.47 -16.31 -15.15
CA PHE A 45 -2.34 -16.30 -14.22
C PHE A 45 -1.54 -17.60 -14.24
N ILE A 46 -2.19 -18.74 -14.51
CA ILE A 46 -1.53 -20.05 -14.55
C ILE A 46 -0.37 -20.10 -15.56
N ASP A 47 -0.49 -19.37 -16.67
CA ASP A 47 0.53 -19.29 -17.73
C ASP A 47 1.77 -18.49 -17.28
N HIS A 48 1.64 -17.70 -16.22
CA HIS A 48 2.67 -16.82 -15.69
C HIS A 48 3.19 -17.22 -14.30
N ALA A 49 2.45 -18.06 -13.57
CA ALA A 49 2.68 -18.35 -12.16
C ALA A 49 4.07 -18.97 -11.91
N THR A 50 4.41 -20.05 -12.62
CA THR A 50 5.71 -20.72 -12.44
C THR A 50 6.89 -19.86 -12.90
N PRO A 51 6.88 -19.27 -14.13
CA PRO A 51 7.96 -18.38 -14.55
C PRO A 51 8.18 -17.18 -13.62
N TRP A 52 7.08 -16.62 -13.09
CA TRP A 52 7.17 -15.56 -12.09
C TRP A 52 7.80 -16.06 -10.78
N ALA A 53 7.35 -17.20 -10.26
CA ALA A 53 7.85 -17.74 -8.99
C ALA A 53 9.36 -18.03 -9.08
N ASP A 54 9.82 -18.63 -10.17
CA ASP A 54 11.24 -18.88 -10.43
C ASP A 54 12.04 -17.56 -10.43
N ALA A 55 11.54 -16.55 -11.14
CA ALA A 55 12.18 -15.23 -11.17
C ALA A 55 12.16 -14.53 -9.80
N ALA A 56 11.10 -14.68 -9.01
CA ALA A 56 10.99 -14.09 -7.68
C ALA A 56 11.94 -14.74 -6.66
N LEU A 57 12.28 -16.02 -6.85
CA LEU A 57 13.21 -16.77 -6.01
C LEU A 57 14.67 -16.59 -6.43
N ASP A 58 14.93 -16.16 -7.67
CA ASP A 58 16.27 -15.83 -8.15
C ASP A 58 16.73 -14.45 -7.61
N PRO A 59 17.79 -14.39 -6.76
CA PRO A 59 18.32 -13.13 -6.24
C PRO A 59 18.89 -12.21 -7.33
N SER A 60 19.25 -12.77 -8.49
CA SER A 60 19.81 -12.02 -9.61
C SER A 60 18.74 -11.45 -10.55
N SER A 61 17.47 -11.81 -10.35
CA SER A 61 16.38 -11.37 -11.21
C SER A 61 16.14 -9.86 -11.12
N PRO A 62 15.54 -9.26 -12.17
CA PRO A 62 15.15 -7.85 -12.14
C PRO A 62 14.21 -7.54 -10.96
N TYR A 63 13.28 -8.44 -10.64
CA TYR A 63 12.32 -8.24 -9.55
C TYR A 63 13.00 -8.20 -8.18
N SER A 64 13.94 -9.11 -7.94
CA SER A 64 14.72 -9.16 -6.69
C SER A 64 15.55 -7.89 -6.54
N LYS A 65 16.26 -7.47 -7.59
CA LYS A 65 17.04 -6.23 -7.59
C LYS A 65 16.18 -5.00 -7.35
N ALA A 66 15.05 -4.88 -8.03
CA ALA A 66 14.11 -3.78 -7.86
C ALA A 66 13.55 -3.74 -6.43
N ALA A 67 13.15 -4.90 -5.89
CA ALA A 67 12.61 -4.99 -4.53
C ALA A 67 13.66 -4.59 -3.48
N GLN A 68 14.91 -5.00 -3.65
CA GLN A 68 16.01 -4.59 -2.77
C GLN A 68 16.34 -3.10 -2.87
N SER A 69 16.08 -2.47 -4.02
CA SER A 69 16.29 -1.04 -4.21
C SER A 69 15.16 -0.16 -3.67
N LEU A 70 14.06 -0.76 -3.18
CA LEU A 70 12.96 0.02 -2.61
C LEU A 70 13.42 0.72 -1.33
N ASP A 71 13.11 2.00 -1.29
CA ASP A 71 13.27 2.85 -0.13
C ASP A 71 11.89 3.32 0.37
N PHE A 72 11.65 3.10 1.66
CA PHE A 72 10.42 3.48 2.36
C PHE A 72 10.70 4.49 3.49
N GLY A 73 11.94 4.98 3.59
CA GLY A 73 12.38 5.76 4.74
C GLY A 73 12.58 4.91 5.99
N GLU A 74 12.91 5.57 7.08
CA GLU A 74 12.93 4.98 8.42
C GLU A 74 11.50 4.83 8.95
N GLU A 75 11.25 3.83 9.80
CA GLU A 75 9.90 3.54 10.32
C GLU A 75 9.31 4.73 11.07
N GLU A 76 10.15 5.48 11.80
CA GLU A 76 9.76 6.68 12.54
C GLU A 76 9.49 7.91 11.63
N GLU A 77 9.86 7.85 10.36
CA GLU A 77 9.72 8.95 9.39
C GLU A 77 8.57 8.73 8.38
N ASP A 78 7.74 7.70 8.57
CA ASP A 78 6.66 7.35 7.63
C ASP A 78 5.46 8.31 7.64
N GLY A 79 5.51 9.33 8.52
CA GLY A 79 4.51 10.40 8.62
C GLY A 79 3.21 9.99 9.33
N VAL A 80 3.07 8.74 9.79
CA VAL A 80 1.88 8.28 10.50
C VAL A 80 1.71 9.05 11.80
N GLU A 81 2.75 9.18 12.62
CA GLU A 81 2.66 9.91 13.90
C GLU A 81 2.29 11.37 13.70
N ALA A 82 2.89 12.04 12.72
CA ALA A 82 2.56 13.43 12.38
C ALA A 82 1.09 13.58 11.94
N ASN A 83 0.61 12.70 11.05
CA ASN A 83 -0.77 12.71 10.59
C ASN A 83 -1.76 12.46 11.73
N VAL A 84 -1.48 11.47 12.60
CA VAL A 84 -2.30 11.16 13.76
C VAL A 84 -2.33 12.34 14.74
N THR A 85 -1.17 12.97 14.98
CA THR A 85 -1.04 14.13 15.86
C THR A 85 -1.88 15.32 15.36
N GLU A 86 -1.78 15.66 14.07
CA GLU A 86 -2.57 16.75 13.50
C GLU A 86 -4.06 16.42 13.47
N PHE A 87 -4.43 15.18 13.13
CA PHE A 87 -5.84 14.78 13.13
C PHE A 87 -6.43 14.81 14.54
N ALA A 88 -5.69 14.35 15.56
CA ALA A 88 -6.12 14.39 16.95
C ALA A 88 -6.48 15.82 17.38
N LYS A 89 -5.68 16.83 16.99
CA LYS A 89 -5.98 18.24 17.28
C LYS A 89 -7.32 18.72 16.73
N LEU A 90 -7.85 18.10 15.67
CA LEU A 90 -9.13 18.46 15.06
C LEU A 90 -10.34 17.78 15.71
N VAL A 91 -10.14 16.60 16.31
CA VAL A 91 -11.25 15.76 16.81
C VAL A 91 -11.33 15.69 18.33
N MET A 92 -10.25 16.05 19.03
CA MET A 92 -10.22 16.04 20.49
C MET A 92 -11.21 17.07 21.07
N PRO A 93 -11.87 16.74 22.21
CA PRO A 93 -12.76 17.65 22.90
C PRO A 93 -12.10 19.00 23.19
N GLY A 94 -12.81 20.10 22.93
CA GLY A 94 -12.29 21.46 23.10
C GLY A 94 -11.49 22.00 21.92
N SER A 95 -11.23 21.22 20.87
CA SER A 95 -10.69 21.76 19.62
C SER A 95 -11.70 22.68 18.93
N PRO A 96 -11.25 23.71 18.16
CA PRO A 96 -12.16 24.62 17.45
C PRO A 96 -13.15 23.90 16.53
N ALA A 97 -12.71 22.83 15.86
CA ALA A 97 -13.55 22.03 14.98
C ALA A 97 -14.59 21.20 15.76
N HIS A 98 -14.19 20.60 16.89
CA HIS A 98 -15.13 19.91 17.78
C HIS A 98 -16.17 20.88 18.36
N LEU A 99 -15.74 22.04 18.83
CA LEU A 99 -16.63 23.07 19.37
C LEU A 99 -17.63 23.57 18.33
N ALA A 100 -17.17 23.87 17.11
CA ALA A 100 -18.02 24.29 16.00
C ALA A 100 -19.05 23.21 15.58
N ALA A 101 -18.65 21.94 15.54
CA ALA A 101 -19.56 20.83 15.24
C ALA A 101 -20.62 20.64 16.34
N THR A 102 -20.29 20.92 17.60
CA THR A 102 -21.19 20.79 18.74
C THR A 102 -22.20 21.94 18.78
N THR A 103 -21.76 23.18 18.53
CA THR A 103 -22.66 24.36 18.45
C THR A 103 -23.63 24.28 17.28
N TYR A 104 -23.20 23.74 16.12
CA TYR A 104 -24.08 23.54 14.97
C TYR A 104 -25.18 22.51 15.23
N ARG A 105 -24.91 21.48 16.06
CA ARG A 105 -25.93 20.50 16.46
C ARG A 105 -26.98 21.08 17.40
N GLU A 106 -26.58 21.97 18.31
CA GLU A 106 -27.50 22.61 19.27
C GLU A 106 -28.41 23.66 18.63
N SER A 107 -28.01 24.23 17.49
CA SER A 107 -28.78 25.24 16.74
C SER A 107 -29.68 24.66 15.65
N ALA A 108 -29.64 23.35 15.44
CA ALA A 108 -30.46 22.62 14.46
C ALA A 108 -31.70 21.94 15.07
N TYR A 109 -31.97 22.16 16.35
CA TYR A 109 -33.18 21.78 17.09
C TYR A 109 -33.84 23.02 17.68
#